data_AF-A0A7C4IJ48-F1
#
_entry.id   AF-A0A7C4IJ48-F1
#
_cell.length_a   1.000
_cell.length_b   1.000
_cell.length_c   1.000
_cell.angle_alpha   90.00
_cell.angle_beta   90.00
_cell.angle_gamma   90.00
#
_symmetry.space_group_name_H-M   'P 1'
#
loop_
_entity.id
_entity.type
_entity.pdbx_description
1 polymer ?
#
loop_
_entity_poly.entity_id
_entity_poly.type
_entity_poly.pdbx_seq_one_letter_code
_entity_poly.pdbx_strand_id
1 'polypeptide(L)' 'MTDKNTVLDRYFLDCRCMLLELAATLDRHDRAPAGSAADPRLQILHELIQIVARPSAQPDRAKRMLELMSDPVQ' A
#
# COMPACT_ATOMS: atom_id res chain seq x y z
N MET A 1 -15.21 -15.33 18.93
CA MET A 1 -13.79 -15.34 18.53
C MET A 1 -13.76 -15.38 17.01
N THR A 2 -13.23 -14.36 16.36
CA THR A 2 -13.18 -14.29 14.89
C THR A 2 -11.96 -15.06 14.41
N ASP A 3 -12.16 -16.17 13.71
CA ASP A 3 -11.05 -16.91 13.09
C ASP A 3 -10.52 -16.19 11.84
N LYS A 4 -9.41 -16.68 11.29
CA LYS A 4 -8.74 -16.07 10.13
C LYS A 4 -9.62 -16.01 8.88
N ASN A 5 -10.48 -17.00 8.65
CA ASN A 5 -11.35 -17.05 7.49
C ASN A 5 -12.49 -16.05 7.64
N THR A 6 -13.07 -15.93 8.83
CA THR A 6 -14.12 -14.91 9.10
C THR A 6 -13.60 -13.48 8.85
N VAL A 7 -12.31 -13.19 9.11
CA VAL A 7 -11.70 -11.90 8.75
C VAL A 7 -11.64 -11.72 7.23
N LEU A 8 -11.20 -12.74 6.48
CA LEU A 8 -11.14 -12.66 5.02
C LEU A 8 -12.55 -12.52 4.42
N ASP A 9 -13.53 -13.28 4.88
CA ASP A 9 -14.92 -13.18 4.41
C ASP A 9 -15.49 -11.78 4.60
N ARG A 10 -15.08 -11.08 5.67
CA ARG A 10 -15.53 -9.72 5.94
C ARG A 10 -14.87 -8.68 5.03
N TYR A 11 -13.57 -8.79 4.78
CA TYR A 11 -12.77 -7.68 4.23
C TYR A 11 -12.15 -7.95 2.85
N PHE A 12 -12.27 -9.16 2.31
CA PHE A 12 -11.60 -9.53 1.06
C PHE A 12 -12.01 -8.64 -0.13
N LEU A 13 -13.30 -8.32 -0.25
CA LEU A 13 -13.79 -7.47 -1.33
C LEU A 13 -13.27 -6.02 -1.20
N ASP A 14 -13.22 -5.48 0.00
CA ASP A 14 -12.66 -4.14 0.26
C ASP A 14 -11.17 -4.10 -0.07
N CYS A 15 -10.41 -5.10 0.40
CA CYS A 15 -9.00 -5.26 0.06
C CYS A 15 -8.78 -5.33 -1.46
N ARG A 16 -9.63 -6.10 -2.17
CA ARG A 16 -9.57 -6.20 -3.63
C ARG A 16 -9.80 -4.84 -4.30
N CYS A 17 -10.82 -4.10 -3.88
CA CYS A 17 -11.10 -2.77 -4.44
C CYS A 17 -9.91 -1.82 -4.23
N MET A 18 -9.37 -1.75 -3.00
CA MET A 18 -8.23 -0.89 -2.69
C MET A 18 -6.98 -1.26 -3.51
N LEU A 19 -6.71 -2.55 -3.71
CA LEU A 19 -5.57 -3.01 -4.52
C LEU A 19 -5.75 -2.66 -6.00
N LEU A 20 -6.96 -2.80 -6.55
CA LEU A 20 -7.25 -2.43 -7.93
C LEU A 20 -7.12 -0.93 -8.17
N GLU A 21 -7.60 -0.10 -7.24
CA GLU A 21 -7.45 1.36 -7.33
C GLU A 21 -5.99 1.80 -7.26
N LEU A 22 -5.20 1.18 -6.37
CA LEU A 22 -3.76 1.43 -6.29
C LEU A 22 -3.05 1.06 -7.60
N ALA A 23 -3.32 -0.14 -8.14
CA ALA A 23 -2.74 -0.59 -9.40
C ALA A 23 -3.10 0.35 -10.56
N ALA A 24 -4.38 0.71 -10.69
CA ALA A 24 -4.83 1.64 -11.74
C ALA A 24 -4.22 3.04 -11.57
N THR A 25 -3.90 3.47 -10.35
CA THR A 25 -3.21 4.74 -10.09
C THR A 25 -1.77 4.68 -10.58
N LEU A 26 -1.05 3.60 -10.28
CA LEU A 26 0.33 3.38 -10.77
C LEU A 26 0.37 3.28 -12.29
N ASP A 27 -0.57 2.57 -12.91
CA ASP A 27 -0.70 2.49 -14.38
C ASP A 27 -0.89 3.88 -15.01
N ARG A 28 -1.70 4.74 -14.39
CA ARG A 28 -1.92 6.12 -14.88
C ARG A 28 -0.68 6.98 -14.70
N HIS A 29 0.04 6.83 -13.59
CA HIS A 29 1.31 7.49 -13.34
C HIS A 29 2.33 7.12 -14.42
N ASP A 30 2.49 5.83 -14.72
CA ASP A 30 3.49 5.34 -15.68
C ASP A 30 3.17 5.74 -17.13
N ARG A 31 1.90 6.02 -17.45
CA ARG A 31 1.45 6.52 -18.75
C ARG A 31 1.48 8.04 -18.88
N ALA A 32 1.67 8.77 -17.78
CA ALA A 32 1.70 10.23 -17.82
C ALA A 32 3.00 10.72 -18.51
N PRO A 33 2.99 11.91 -19.12
CA PRO A 33 4.21 12.53 -19.62
C PRO A 33 5.26 12.64 -18.51
N ALA A 34 6.54 12.42 -18.86
CA ALA A 34 7.64 12.52 -17.91
C ALA A 34 7.66 13.92 -17.26
N GLY A 35 7.64 13.96 -15.93
CA GLY A 35 7.84 15.17 -15.15
C GLY A 35 9.30 15.61 -15.15
N SER A 36 9.58 16.76 -14.53
CA SER A 36 10.93 17.33 -14.44
C SER A 36 11.87 16.57 -13.47
N ALA A 37 11.34 15.76 -12.57
CA ALA A 37 12.09 14.95 -11.62
C ALA A 37 11.28 13.72 -11.16
N ALA A 38 11.97 12.71 -10.62
CA ALA A 38 11.32 11.58 -9.96
C ALA A 38 10.60 12.04 -8.68
N ASP A 39 9.35 11.62 -8.51
CA ASP A 39 8.57 11.97 -7.33
C ASP A 39 8.88 11.01 -6.16
N PRO A 40 9.42 11.49 -5.03
CA PRO A 40 9.76 10.64 -3.89
C PRO A 40 8.56 9.91 -3.28
N ARG A 41 7.32 10.39 -3.52
CA ARG A 41 6.10 9.70 -3.06
C ARG A 41 5.91 8.35 -3.75
N LEU A 42 6.42 8.16 -4.97
CA LEU A 42 6.36 6.87 -5.66
C LEU A 42 7.19 5.81 -4.92
N GLN A 43 8.37 6.20 -4.43
CA GLN A 43 9.23 5.32 -3.64
C GLN A 43 8.53 4.91 -2.32
N ILE A 44 7.90 5.86 -1.64
CA ILE A 44 7.12 5.59 -0.42
C ILE A 44 5.98 4.59 -0.71
N LEU A 45 5.24 4.76 -1.82
CA LEU A 45 4.18 3.82 -2.20
C LEU A 45 4.72 2.39 -2.40
N HIS A 46 5.87 2.23 -3.04
CA HIS A 46 6.50 0.93 -3.19
C HIS A 46 6.88 0.31 -1.84
N GLU A 47 7.43 1.07 -0.91
CA GLU A 47 7.78 0.60 0.43
C GLU A 47 6.54 0.19 1.24
N LEU A 48 5.46 0.95 1.15
CA LEU A 48 4.16 0.61 1.75
C LEU A 48 3.62 -0.72 1.22
N ILE A 49 3.70 -0.96 -0.09
CA ILE A 49 3.30 -2.24 -0.69
C ILE A 49 4.12 -3.40 -0.13
N GLN A 50 5.43 -3.20 0.06
CA GLN A 50 6.30 -4.21 0.67
C GLN A 50 5.92 -4.51 2.12
N ILE A 51 5.57 -3.49 2.91
CA ILE A 51 5.08 -3.68 4.29
C ILE A 51 3.78 -4.51 4.30
N VAL A 52 2.88 -4.26 3.33
CA VAL A 52 1.60 -4.97 3.23
C VAL A 52 1.76 -6.42 2.78
N ALA A 53 2.57 -6.66 1.76
CA ALA A 53 2.73 -7.97 1.13
C ALA A 53 3.48 -9.00 1.99
N ARG A 54 4.25 -8.56 3.00
CA ARG A 54 5.05 -9.48 3.85
C ARG A 54 4.17 -10.54 4.56
N PRO A 55 4.34 -11.84 4.25
CA PRO A 55 3.65 -12.94 4.94
C PRO A 55 4.24 -13.12 6.35
N SER A 56 3.45 -12.81 7.39
CA SER A 56 3.65 -13.16 8.81
C SER A 56 5.05 -13.05 9.45
N ALA A 57 5.25 -12.00 10.28
CA ALA A 57 6.02 -12.04 11.55
C ALA A 57 5.95 -10.72 12.32
N GLN A 58 5.73 -9.59 11.64
CA GLN A 58 5.75 -8.29 12.30
C GLN A 58 4.32 -7.82 12.62
N PRO A 59 4.00 -7.55 13.90
CA PRO A 59 2.72 -6.94 14.29
C PRO A 59 2.58 -5.52 13.73
N ASP A 60 1.42 -4.90 13.90
CA ASP A 60 1.20 -3.46 13.69
C ASP A 60 1.57 -2.94 12.30
N ARG A 61 1.17 -3.66 11.26
CA ARG A 61 1.42 -3.28 9.86
C ARG A 61 0.91 -1.88 9.54
N ALA A 62 -0.29 -1.54 10.01
CA ALA A 62 -0.86 -0.21 9.84
C ALA A 62 -0.02 0.88 10.54
N LYS A 63 0.46 0.62 11.76
CA LYS A 63 1.33 1.56 12.49
C LYS A 63 2.62 1.85 11.72
N ARG A 64 3.30 0.79 11.24
CA ARG A 64 4.54 0.93 10.46
C ARG A 64 4.34 1.71 9.16
N MET A 65 3.21 1.49 8.49
CA MET A 65 2.83 2.29 7.33
C MET A 65 2.62 3.76 7.70
N LEU A 66 1.92 4.05 8.80
CA LEU A 66 1.73 5.42 9.29
C LEU A 66 3.05 6.09 9.64
N GLU A 67 3.95 5.40 10.33
CA GLU A 67 5.29 5.90 10.69
C GLU A 67 6.09 6.25 9.43
N LEU A 68 6.10 5.38 8.41
CA LEU A 68 6.77 5.63 7.14
C LEU A 68 6.22 6.87 6.41
N MET A 69 4.91 7.13 6.50
CA MET A 69 4.28 8.31 5.91
C MET A 69 4.44 9.59 6.76
N SER A 70 4.87 9.46 8.02
CA SER A 70 5.03 10.58 8.95
C SER A 70 6.42 11.21 8.88
N ASP A 71 7.41 10.50 8.34
CA ASP A 71 8.70 11.08 8.02
C ASP A 71 8.52 12.09 6.87
N PRO A 72 9.04 13.34 6.99
CA PRO A 72 8.93 14.31 5.92
C PRO A 72 9.65 13.75 4.67
N VAL A 73 8.92 13.73 3.57
CA VAL A 73 9.45 13.43 2.24
C VAL A 73 10.65 14.36 2.00
N GLN A 74 11.86 13.81 2.02
CA GLN A 74 13.10 14.57 1.77
C GLN A 74 13.25 14.94 0.30
#